data_AF-A0A929GJA0-F1
#
_entry.id   AF-A0A929GJA0-F1
#
_cell.length_a   1.000
_cell.length_b   1.000
_cell.length_c   1.000
_cell.angle_alpha   90.00
_cell.angle_beta   90.00
_cell.angle_gamma   90.00
#
_symmetry.space_group_name_H-M   'P 1'
#
loop_
_entity.id
_entity.type
_entity.pdbx_description
1 polymer ?
#
loop_
_entity_poly.entity_id
_entity_poly.type
_entity_poly.pdbx_seq_one_letter_code
_entity_poly.pdbx_strand_id
1 'polypeptide(L)'
;CQSHEPVIRAFMGQTTGYIKDYIKPEVLILGENKALNEARYIHGEFGNGTWTFYSGHDPEDYRHLVGDPPTELILHPNSTGYRLILNNVLFPAAKKKKQKT
;
A
#
# COMPACT_ATOMS: atom_id res chain seq x y z
N CYS A 1 -20.09 -1.24 0.37
CA CYS A 1 -19.31 -2.39 0.87
C CYS A 1 -17.83 -2.01 0.83
N GLN A 2 -17.05 -2.39 1.84
CA GLN A 2 -15.59 -2.27 1.74
C GLN A 2 -15.11 -3.48 0.94
N SER A 3 -14.52 -3.28 -0.24
CA SER A 3 -13.82 -4.37 -0.96
C SER A 3 -12.53 -4.67 -0.20
N HIS A 4 -12.63 -5.42 0.90
CA HIS A 4 -11.48 -5.89 1.65
C HIS A 4 -11.29 -7.37 1.37
N GLU A 5 -10.11 -7.71 0.90
CA GLU A 5 -9.68 -9.08 0.61
C GLU A 5 -8.49 -9.39 1.53
N PRO A 6 -8.37 -10.63 2.04
CA PRO A 6 -7.22 -11.04 2.83
C PRO A 6 -5.95 -11.22 1.98
N VAL A 7 -6.11 -11.40 0.67
CA VAL A 7 -5.04 -11.59 -0.29
C VAL A 7 -5.29 -10.67 -1.48
N ILE A 8 -4.27 -9.90 -1.85
CA ILE A 8 -4.27 -9.04 -3.03
C ILE A 8 -3.17 -9.47 -3.99
N ARG A 9 -3.31 -9.10 -5.26
CA ARG A 9 -2.24 -9.30 -6.23
C ARG A 9 -1.00 -8.52 -5.77
N ALA A 10 0.16 -9.16 -5.89
CA ALA A 10 1.44 -8.51 -5.66
C ALA A 10 1.72 -7.48 -6.78
N PHE A 11 2.92 -6.90 -6.79
CA PHE A 11 3.38 -5.99 -7.84
C PHE A 11 4.67 -6.55 -8.44
N MET A 12 4.83 -6.40 -9.75
CA MET A 12 6.08 -6.70 -10.44
C MET A 12 6.99 -5.47 -10.37
N GLY A 13 8.28 -5.69 -10.10
CA GLY A 13 9.28 -4.64 -10.17
C GLY A 13 10.57 -5.03 -9.47
N GLN A 14 11.63 -4.26 -9.73
CA GLN A 14 12.85 -4.34 -8.94
C GLN A 14 12.61 -3.58 -7.62
N THR A 15 13.01 -4.15 -6.49
CA THR A 15 12.91 -3.51 -5.16
C THR A 15 11.47 -3.32 -4.65
N THR A 16 10.57 -4.28 -4.89
CA THR A 16 9.16 -4.22 -4.43
C THR A 16 8.92 -4.78 -3.03
N GLY A 17 9.95 -4.97 -2.22
CA GLY A 17 9.80 -5.54 -0.89
C GLY A 17 11.09 -5.46 -0.06
N TYR A 18 10.91 -5.61 1.25
CA TYR A 18 12.01 -5.73 2.22
C TYR A 18 12.07 -7.16 2.75
N ILE A 19 13.27 -7.71 2.90
CA ILE A 19 13.47 -8.99 3.58
C ILE A 19 13.13 -8.81 5.06
N LYS A 20 12.21 -9.63 5.58
CA LYS A 20 11.65 -9.46 6.93
C LYS A 20 12.71 -9.43 8.04
N ASP A 21 13.78 -10.21 7.88
CA ASP A 21 14.85 -10.34 8.86
C ASP A 21 15.66 -9.05 9.07
N TYR A 22 15.59 -8.11 8.10
CA TYR A 22 16.26 -6.81 8.19
C TYR A 22 15.31 -5.66 8.54
N ILE A 23 14.04 -5.95 8.78
CA ILE A 23 13.05 -4.94 9.21
C ILE A 23 13.21 -4.72 10.70
N LYS A 24 13.21 -3.46 11.12
CA LYS A 24 13.34 -3.12 12.54
C LYS A 24 12.11 -3.59 13.33
N PRO A 25 12.25 -4.06 14.59
CA PRO A 25 11.14 -4.61 15.37
C PRO A 25 9.96 -3.65 15.59
N GLU A 26 10.21 -2.35 15.63
CA GLU A 26 9.18 -1.31 15.80
C GLU A 26 8.31 -1.08 14.56
N VAL A 27 8.69 -1.64 13.42
CA VAL A 27 7.93 -1.49 12.17
C VAL A 27 6.78 -2.49 12.14
N LEU A 28 5.57 -1.99 11.94
CA LEU A 28 4.38 -2.80 11.80
C LEU A 28 4.29 -3.36 10.37
N ILE A 29 4.28 -4.69 10.24
CA ILE A 29 4.06 -5.37 8.96
C ILE A 29 2.55 -5.55 8.76
N LEU A 30 2.01 -4.89 7.73
CA LEU A 30 0.60 -4.92 7.36
C LEU A 30 0.31 -5.84 6.16
N GLY A 31 1.35 -6.23 5.42
CA GLY A 31 1.24 -7.15 4.28
C GLY A 31 2.58 -7.74 3.89
N GLU A 32 2.58 -9.05 3.65
CA GLU A 32 3.78 -9.84 3.41
C GLU A 32 3.58 -10.83 2.25
N ASN A 33 4.70 -11.18 1.61
CA ASN A 33 4.80 -12.36 0.78
C ASN A 33 5.54 -13.45 1.57
N LYS A 34 4.77 -14.39 2.12
CA LYS A 34 5.29 -15.50 2.93
C LYS A 34 6.25 -16.40 2.16
N ALA A 35 5.99 -16.63 0.87
CA ALA A 35 6.79 -17.54 0.06
C ALA A 35 8.21 -16.99 -0.18
N LEU A 36 8.37 -15.67 -0.22
CA LEU A 36 9.66 -15.00 -0.46
C LEU A 36 10.28 -14.40 0.81
N ASN A 37 9.66 -14.57 1.99
CA ASN A 37 10.07 -13.92 3.24
C ASN A 37 10.18 -12.39 3.15
N GLU A 38 9.29 -11.74 2.40
CA GLU A 38 9.30 -10.29 2.16
C GLU A 38 8.12 -9.58 2.82
N ALA A 39 8.34 -8.38 3.36
CA ALA A 39 7.27 -7.43 3.65
C ALA A 39 7.09 -6.46 2.49
N ARG A 40 5.83 -6.20 2.13
CA ARG A 40 5.46 -5.35 0.99
C ARG A 40 4.49 -4.22 1.36
N TYR A 41 3.92 -4.30 2.55
CA TYR A 41 3.14 -3.24 3.16
C TYR A 41 3.57 -3.10 4.62
N ILE A 42 4.22 -1.99 4.96
CA ILE A 42 4.74 -1.73 6.30
C ILE A 42 4.43 -0.30 6.73
N HIS A 43 4.29 -0.10 8.03
CA HIS A 43 3.95 1.17 8.65
C HIS A 43 4.80 1.41 9.89
N GLY A 44 5.07 2.67 10.19
CA GLY A 44 5.78 3.03 11.40
C GLY A 44 5.62 4.50 11.76
N GLU A 45 6.22 4.86 12.88
CA GLU A 45 6.25 6.22 13.39
C GLU A 45 7.63 6.84 13.18
N PHE A 46 7.68 8.14 12.93
CA PHE A 46 8.92 8.91 12.90
C PHE A 46 8.67 10.35 13.37
N GLY A 47 9.30 10.73 14.48
CA GLY A 47 9.07 12.02 15.13
C GLY A 47 7.61 12.17 15.58
N ASN A 48 6.95 13.23 15.12
CA ASN A 48 5.53 13.49 15.43
C ASN A 48 4.58 13.00 14.32
N GLY A 49 5.07 12.17 13.39
CA GLY A 49 4.33 11.70 12.23
C GLY A 49 4.40 10.19 12.06
N THR A 50 3.64 9.71 11.09
CA THR A 50 3.65 8.32 10.66
C THR A 50 4.14 8.21 9.22
N TRP A 51 4.65 7.05 8.85
CA TRP A 51 5.06 6.73 7.50
C TRP A 51 4.53 5.36 7.11
N THR A 52 4.29 5.20 5.81
CA THR A 52 3.79 3.95 5.24
C THR A 52 4.56 3.67 3.96
N PHE A 53 5.09 2.45 3.85
CA PHE A 53 5.57 1.91 2.59
C PHE A 53 4.58 0.86 2.10
N TYR A 54 4.12 1.01 0.87
CA TYR A 54 3.32 0.03 0.16
C TYR A 54 3.93 -0.16 -1.22
N SER A 55 4.29 -1.40 -1.56
CA SER A 55 5.04 -1.72 -2.77
C SER A 55 4.24 -1.44 -4.03
N GLY A 56 4.95 -1.12 -5.12
CA GLY A 56 4.40 -1.09 -6.47
C GLY A 56 3.68 0.20 -6.84
N HIS A 57 3.18 0.23 -8.07
CA HIS A 57 2.71 1.45 -8.73
C HIS A 57 1.18 1.44 -8.96
N ASP A 58 0.64 0.33 -9.47
CA ASP A 58 -0.77 0.14 -9.77
C ASP A 58 -1.23 -1.23 -9.28
N PRO A 59 -2.20 -1.28 -8.36
CA PRO A 59 -2.70 -2.54 -7.81
C PRO A 59 -3.48 -3.39 -8.81
N GLU A 60 -4.00 -2.80 -9.88
CA GLU A 60 -4.79 -3.48 -10.91
C GLU A 60 -3.96 -3.83 -12.16
N ASP A 61 -2.77 -3.24 -12.28
CA ASP A 61 -1.80 -3.55 -13.32
C ASP A 61 -0.49 -4.08 -12.72
N TYR A 62 -0.40 -5.41 -12.65
CA TYR A 62 0.77 -6.12 -12.10
C TYR A 62 2.09 -5.72 -12.77
N ARG A 63 2.10 -5.42 -14.08
CA ARG A 63 3.32 -5.32 -14.88
C ARG A 63 3.65 -3.92 -15.36
N HIS A 64 2.80 -2.94 -15.09
CA HIS A 64 2.86 -1.63 -15.70
C HIS A 64 4.28 -1.10 -15.99
N LEU A 65 4.57 -1.02 -17.27
CA LEU A 65 5.88 -0.68 -17.79
C LEU A 65 5.97 0.82 -18.09
N VAL A 66 7.19 1.31 -18.22
CA VAL A 66 7.43 2.69 -18.65
C VAL A 66 6.88 2.85 -20.07
N GLY A 67 5.88 3.72 -20.23
CA GLY A 67 5.21 4.00 -21.51
C GLY A 67 3.81 3.39 -21.66
N ASP A 68 3.37 2.57 -20.69
CA ASP A 68 1.98 2.11 -20.63
C ASP A 68 1.03 3.30 -20.40
N PRO A 69 -0.22 3.22 -20.90
CA PRO A 69 -1.19 4.29 -20.71
C PRO A 69 -1.42 4.57 -19.21
N PRO A 70 -1.67 5.83 -18.81
CA PRO A 70 -1.87 6.15 -17.41
C PRO A 70 -3.07 5.39 -16.86
N THR A 71 -2.98 4.97 -15.60
CA THR A 71 -4.09 4.26 -14.98
C THR A 71 -5.31 5.16 -14.80
N GLU A 72 -6.45 4.67 -15.27
CA GLU A 72 -7.74 5.32 -15.08
C GLU A 72 -8.52 4.71 -13.91
N LEU A 73 -8.48 5.37 -12.76
CA LEU A 73 -9.19 4.95 -11.53
C LEU A 73 -10.68 4.67 -11.74
N ILE A 74 -11.31 5.39 -12.69
CA ILE A 74 -12.75 5.23 -13.00
C ILE A 74 -13.10 3.84 -13.53
N LEU A 75 -12.12 3.13 -14.13
CA LEU A 75 -12.27 1.77 -14.63
C LEU A 75 -12.28 0.73 -13.49
N HIS A 76 -11.83 1.11 -12.28
CA HIS A 76 -11.65 0.20 -11.15
C HIS A 76 -12.42 0.64 -9.87
N PRO A 77 -13.73 0.94 -9.95
CA PRO A 77 -14.48 1.53 -8.83
C PRO A 77 -14.60 0.63 -7.60
N ASN A 78 -14.33 -0.67 -7.75
CA ASN A 78 -14.41 -1.67 -6.68
C ASN A 78 -13.11 -2.42 -6.42
N SER A 79 -11.99 -1.93 -6.95
CA SER A 79 -10.68 -2.52 -6.71
C SER A 79 -10.33 -2.53 -5.21
N THR A 80 -9.96 -3.71 -4.74
CA THR A 80 -9.49 -3.92 -3.37
C THR A 80 -8.12 -3.28 -3.15
N GLY A 81 -7.21 -3.38 -4.12
CA GLY A 81 -5.89 -2.79 -3.99
C GLY A 81 -5.92 -1.27 -3.96
N TYR A 82 -6.76 -0.63 -4.78
CA TYR A 82 -6.99 0.81 -4.70
C TYR A 82 -7.66 1.21 -3.38
N ARG A 83 -8.65 0.46 -2.90
CA ARG A 83 -9.28 0.73 -1.60
C ARG A 83 -8.32 0.60 -0.44
N LEU A 84 -7.37 -0.34 -0.49
CA LEU A 84 -6.33 -0.46 0.52
C LEU A 84 -5.51 0.83 0.62
N ILE A 85 -5.06 1.38 -0.51
CA ILE A 85 -4.28 2.63 -0.55
C ILE A 85 -5.12 3.80 -0.01
N LEU A 86 -6.32 3.99 -0.57
CA LEU A 86 -7.16 5.14 -0.23
C LEU A 86 -7.55 5.13 1.26
N ASN A 87 -8.04 3.98 1.75
CA ASN A 87 -8.59 3.88 3.10
C ASN A 87 -7.53 3.80 4.19
N ASN A 88 -6.41 3.12 3.94
CA ASN A 88 -5.46 2.77 5.00
C ASN A 88 -4.13 3.51 4.88
N VAL A 89 -3.81 4.11 3.71
CA VAL A 89 -2.57 4.87 3.52
C VAL A 89 -2.84 6.37 3.50
N LEU A 90 -3.74 6.84 2.63
CA LEU A 90 -3.90 8.26 2.38
C LEU A 90 -4.83 8.98 3.38
N PHE A 91 -5.99 8.39 3.70
CA PHE A 91 -6.92 9.03 4.63
C PHE A 91 -6.42 9.11 6.09
N PRO A 92 -5.71 8.11 6.63
CA PRO A 92 -5.14 8.21 7.98
C PRO A 92 -4.04 9.28 8.10
N ALA A 93 -3.29 9.52 7.01
CA ALA A 93 -2.25 10.55 6.96
C ALA A 93 -2.81 11.98 6.75
N ALA A 94 -4.09 12.11 6.38
CA ALA A 94 -4.71 13.41 6.14
C ALA A 94 -5.04 14.14 7.45
N LYS A 95 -4.58 15.39 7.58
CA LYS A 95 -4.95 16.25 8.72
C LYS A 95 -6.46 16.52 8.70
N LYS A 96 -7.18 15.98 9.69
CA LYS A 96 -8.62 16.26 9.85
C LYS A 96 -8.84 17.76 10.01
N LYS A 97 -9.73 18.33 9.20
CA LYS A 97 -10.20 19.71 9.41
C LYS A 97 -10.90 19.77 10.76
N LYS A 98 -10.54 20.77 11.59
CA LYS A 98 -11.29 21.06 12.82
C LYS A 98 -12.73 21.37 12.44
N GLN A 99 -13.69 20.65 13.01
CA GLN A 99 -15.09 20.99 12.85
C GLN A 99 -15.31 22.38 13.47
N LYS A 100 -16.02 23.26 12.74
CA LYS A 100 -16.48 24.52 13.31
C LYS A 100 -17.65 24.17 14.24
N THR A 101 -17.47 24.39 15.53
CA THR A 101 -18.56 24.47 16.51
C THR A 101 -19.25 25.81 16.39
#